data_AF-A0A359G3D6-F1
#
_entry.id   AF-A0A359G3D6-F1
#
_cell.length_a   1.000
_cell.length_b   1.000
_cell.length_c   1.000
_cell.angle_alpha   90.00
_cell.angle_beta   90.00
_cell.angle_gamma   90.00
#
_symmetry.space_group_name_H-M   'P 1'
#
loop_
_entity.id
_entity.type
_entity.pdbx_description
1 polymer ?
#
loop_
_entity_poly.entity_id
_entity_poly.type
_entity_poly.pdbx_seq_one_letter_code
_entity_poly.pdbx_strand_id
1 'polypeptide(L)'
;MKRNLLKLTAAVCALAVAGSFAACGSDSKDPEWEWPSPDDPDEPAAEKPRFIWVDAAANFPDFADSRENIARDLAKAREAGFTDVVVDVRPTTGDVLFRTEAADPVRWLGAWLPGGFQRVERTATWDYLQAFIDEGAELGLRIHAAINTFTGGNATSIGDEGVVFRDATKRGWTTDLNLEGGITNIMNTGQAAKFFNPVREEVQQYICAMLADLARYEGLEGIFLDRGRFDGMTSDFSDYTRRRFE
;
A
#
# COMPACT_ATOMS: atom_id res chain seq x y z
N MET A 1 15.63 9.32 70.17
CA MET A 1 14.72 9.00 69.04
C MET A 1 14.38 10.19 68.15
N LYS A 2 13.97 11.37 68.67
CA LYS A 2 13.52 12.51 67.82
C LYS A 2 14.59 13.11 66.89
N ARG A 3 15.87 13.11 67.28
CA ARG A 3 16.97 13.70 66.50
C ARG A 3 17.44 12.85 65.32
N ASN A 4 17.20 11.53 65.36
CA ASN A 4 17.52 10.63 64.24
C ASN A 4 16.36 10.55 63.25
N LEU A 5 15.12 10.77 63.71
CA LEU A 5 13.94 10.83 62.85
C LEU A 5 14.00 12.05 61.92
N LEU A 6 14.34 13.25 62.44
CA LEU A 6 14.51 14.45 61.61
C LEU A 6 15.61 14.33 60.55
N LYS A 7 16.72 13.64 60.87
CA LYS A 7 17.81 13.40 59.90
C LYS A 7 17.39 12.42 58.80
N LEU A 8 16.56 11.43 59.13
CA LEU A 8 16.00 10.50 58.17
C LEU A 8 14.96 11.18 57.25
N THR A 9 14.12 12.06 57.79
CA THR A 9 13.13 12.82 56.99
C THR A 9 13.81 13.83 56.07
N ALA A 10 14.86 14.51 56.53
CA ALA A 10 15.63 15.43 55.70
C ALA A 10 16.40 14.71 54.57
N ALA A 11 16.93 13.50 54.82
CA ALA A 11 17.60 12.70 53.81
C ALA A 11 16.63 12.13 52.75
N VAL A 12 15.41 11.74 53.15
CA VAL A 12 14.38 11.24 52.23
C VAL A 12 13.80 12.38 51.37
N CYS A 13 13.64 13.59 51.92
CA CYS A 13 13.23 14.76 51.13
C CYS A 13 14.33 15.23 50.15
N ALA A 14 15.61 15.13 50.51
CA ALA A 14 16.71 15.47 49.61
C ALA A 14 16.85 14.47 48.44
N LEU A 15 16.58 13.18 48.66
CA LEU A 15 16.55 12.16 47.61
C LEU A 15 15.30 12.27 46.70
N ALA A 16 14.16 12.72 47.24
CA ALA A 16 12.96 12.97 46.44
C ALA A 16 13.09 14.21 45.54
N VAL A 17 13.81 15.24 45.97
CA VAL A 17 14.05 16.46 45.14
C VAL A 17 15.15 16.24 44.10
N ALA A 18 16.14 15.37 44.37
CA ALA A 18 17.18 15.03 43.40
C ALA A 18 16.69 14.09 42.29
N GLY A 19 15.63 13.31 42.52
CA GLY A 19 15.03 12.41 41.52
C GLY A 19 14.06 13.08 40.55
N SER A 20 13.65 14.33 40.79
CA SER A 20 12.66 15.03 39.96
C SER A 20 13.25 15.88 38.83
N PHE A 21 14.58 15.91 38.66
CA PHE A 21 15.26 16.66 37.60
C PHE A 21 15.94 15.78 36.55
N ALA A 22 15.75 14.46 36.58
CA ALA A 22 16.38 13.51 35.66
C ALA A 22 15.36 12.72 34.83
N ALA A 23 14.37 13.41 34.24
CA ALA A 23 13.46 12.81 33.26
C ALA A 23 12.77 13.88 32.39
N CYS A 24 13.55 14.74 31.73
CA CYS A 24 13.12 15.59 30.60
C CYS A 24 14.36 16.00 29.79
N GLY A 25 15.14 15.01 29.35
CA GLY A 25 16.01 15.17 28.20
C GLY A 25 15.27 14.57 27.02
N SER A 26 14.36 15.33 26.41
CA SER A 26 13.89 15.00 25.08
C SER A 26 14.97 15.42 24.09
N ASP A 27 16.08 14.68 24.06
CA ASP A 27 16.85 14.58 22.84
C ASP A 27 16.05 13.68 21.90
N SER A 28 14.86 14.14 21.47
CA SER A 28 14.40 13.71 20.16
C SER A 28 15.42 14.30 19.22
N LYS A 29 16.28 13.43 18.68
CA LYS A 29 16.93 13.77 17.42
C LYS A 29 15.78 13.82 16.43
N ASP A 30 15.16 15.00 16.34
CA ASP A 30 14.32 15.31 15.21
C ASP A 30 15.17 14.96 13.99
N PRO A 31 14.71 14.01 13.17
CA PRO A 31 15.47 13.59 12.02
C PRO A 31 15.81 14.83 11.19
N GLU A 32 17.05 14.86 10.71
CA GLU A 32 17.71 16.00 10.06
C GLU A 32 17.14 16.29 8.65
N TRP A 33 15.83 16.12 8.46
CA TRP A 33 15.12 16.60 7.29
C TRP A 33 14.40 17.88 7.69
N GLU A 34 14.85 19.00 7.15
CA GLU A 34 14.03 20.20 7.09
C GLU A 34 13.20 20.12 5.80
N TRP A 35 11.89 20.29 5.92
CA TRP A 35 11.12 20.62 4.73
C TRP A 35 11.66 21.95 4.21
N PRO A 36 12.02 22.06 2.91
CA PRO A 36 12.44 23.34 2.38
C PRO A 36 11.36 24.36 2.73
N SER A 37 11.77 25.47 3.38
CA SER A 37 10.90 26.64 3.43
C SER A 37 10.49 26.94 1.99
N PRO A 38 9.22 27.27 1.73
CA PRO A 38 8.85 27.72 0.39
C PRO A 38 9.85 28.80 -0.02
N ASP A 39 10.50 28.59 -1.17
CA ASP A 39 11.41 29.57 -1.77
C ASP A 39 10.72 30.94 -1.80
N ASP A 40 11.55 31.99 -1.74
CA ASP A 40 11.20 33.42 -1.73
C ASP A 40 9.72 33.70 -2.11
N PRO A 41 8.90 34.34 -1.25
CA PRO A 41 7.50 34.64 -1.56
C PRO A 41 7.29 35.43 -2.87
N ASP A 42 8.36 36.00 -3.44
CA ASP A 42 8.39 36.68 -4.73
C ASP A 42 8.79 35.77 -5.92
N GLU A 43 9.30 34.55 -5.68
CA GLU A 43 9.47 33.52 -6.71
C GLU A 43 8.14 32.79 -6.97
N PRO A 44 7.72 32.61 -8.24
CA PRO A 44 6.55 31.83 -8.53
C PRO A 44 6.78 30.39 -8.04
N ALA A 45 6.01 29.98 -7.04
CA ALA A 45 6.06 28.62 -6.51
C ALA A 45 6.03 27.60 -7.65
N ALA A 46 6.95 26.63 -7.61
CA ALA A 46 6.96 25.51 -8.57
C ALA A 46 5.53 24.97 -8.74
N GLU A 47 5.10 24.78 -9.99
CA GLU A 47 3.73 24.40 -10.28
C GLU A 47 3.41 23.08 -9.57
N LYS A 48 2.44 23.11 -8.65
CA LYS A 48 2.15 21.97 -7.79
C LYS A 48 1.62 20.80 -8.63
N PRO A 49 2.08 19.57 -8.36
CA PRO A 49 1.59 18.41 -9.08
C PRO A 49 0.10 18.19 -8.81
N ARG A 50 -0.64 17.86 -9.87
CA ARG A 50 -2.06 17.52 -9.86
C ARG A 50 -2.20 16.08 -10.30
N PHE A 51 -2.59 15.22 -9.37
CA PHE A 51 -2.71 13.79 -9.56
C PHE A 51 -4.15 13.39 -9.89
N ILE A 52 -4.30 12.46 -10.83
CA ILE A 52 -5.53 11.68 -11.03
C ILE A 52 -5.22 10.20 -10.86
N TRP A 53 -6.11 9.47 -10.18
CA TRP A 53 -5.97 8.04 -9.94
C TRP A 53 -6.84 7.22 -10.89
N VAL A 54 -6.24 6.23 -11.54
CA VAL A 54 -6.90 5.26 -12.41
C VAL A 54 -7.01 3.95 -11.64
N ASP A 55 -8.19 3.69 -11.09
CA ASP A 55 -8.51 2.41 -10.45
C ASP A 55 -8.59 1.29 -11.48
N ALA A 56 -7.98 0.14 -11.20
CA ALA A 56 -7.88 -0.94 -12.18
C ALA A 56 -9.25 -1.53 -12.52
N ALA A 57 -10.09 -1.81 -11.52
CA ALA A 57 -11.36 -2.51 -11.69
C ALA A 57 -12.45 -1.61 -12.31
N ALA A 58 -12.53 -0.36 -11.87
CA ALA A 58 -13.50 0.62 -12.35
C ALA A 58 -13.25 0.99 -13.82
N ASN A 59 -11.98 1.04 -14.24
CA ASN A 59 -11.60 1.39 -15.61
C ASN A 59 -11.31 0.16 -16.50
N PHE A 60 -11.30 -1.04 -15.93
CA PHE A 60 -11.02 -2.29 -16.65
C PHE A 60 -11.84 -2.47 -17.93
N PRO A 61 -13.17 -2.23 -17.92
CA PRO A 61 -13.99 -2.40 -19.12
C PRO A 61 -13.56 -1.54 -20.31
N ASP A 62 -12.93 -0.40 -20.04
CA ASP A 62 -12.54 0.56 -21.07
C ASP A 62 -11.06 0.44 -21.46
N PHE A 63 -10.18 0.11 -20.50
CA PHE A 63 -8.72 0.12 -20.72
C PHE A 63 -8.09 -1.25 -20.90
N ALA A 64 -8.69 -2.34 -20.39
CA ALA A 64 -8.00 -3.64 -20.30
C ALA A 64 -7.42 -4.12 -21.64
N ASP A 65 -8.15 -3.85 -22.72
CA ASP A 65 -7.89 -4.32 -24.08
C ASP A 65 -7.76 -3.20 -25.13
N SER A 66 -7.66 -1.92 -24.74
CA SER A 66 -7.48 -0.81 -25.70
C SER A 66 -6.47 0.23 -25.23
N ARG A 67 -5.37 0.36 -25.98
CA ARG A 67 -4.38 1.44 -25.81
C ARG A 67 -4.94 2.78 -26.27
N GLU A 68 -5.80 2.76 -27.29
CA GLU A 68 -6.45 3.95 -27.84
C GLU A 68 -7.36 4.61 -26.80
N ASN A 69 -8.07 3.82 -25.98
CA ASN A 69 -8.89 4.34 -24.90
C ASN A 69 -8.03 4.94 -23.77
N ILE A 70 -6.88 4.32 -23.47
CA ILE A 70 -5.90 4.89 -22.54
C ILE A 70 -5.42 6.25 -23.05
N ALA A 71 -4.94 6.33 -24.30
CA ALA A 71 -4.48 7.57 -24.93
C ALA A 71 -5.54 8.68 -24.91
N ARG A 72 -6.78 8.32 -25.30
CA ARG A 72 -7.95 9.22 -25.30
C ARG A 72 -8.20 9.85 -23.93
N ASP A 73 -8.15 9.07 -22.86
CA ASP A 73 -8.48 9.57 -21.52
C ASP A 73 -7.28 10.25 -20.84
N LEU A 74 -6.05 9.85 -21.15
CA LEU A 74 -4.85 10.62 -20.78
C LEU A 74 -4.85 12.00 -21.44
N ALA A 75 -5.26 12.13 -22.70
CA ALA A 75 -5.38 13.42 -23.37
C ALA A 75 -6.39 14.33 -22.64
N LYS A 76 -7.54 13.79 -22.22
CA LYS A 76 -8.51 14.53 -21.40
C LYS A 76 -7.94 14.92 -20.03
N ALA A 77 -7.18 14.04 -19.38
CA ALA A 77 -6.53 14.35 -18.11
C ALA A 77 -5.56 15.53 -18.28
N ARG A 78 -4.76 15.52 -19.34
CA ARG A 78 -3.86 16.63 -19.70
C ARG A 78 -4.63 17.92 -19.98
N GLU A 79 -5.70 17.88 -20.77
CA GLU A 79 -6.57 19.03 -21.07
C GLU A 79 -7.24 19.61 -19.81
N ALA A 80 -7.60 18.75 -18.85
CA ALA A 80 -8.14 19.15 -17.55
C ALA A 80 -7.06 19.73 -16.60
N GLY A 81 -5.79 19.70 -17.01
CA GLY A 81 -4.67 20.25 -16.25
C GLY A 81 -4.02 19.29 -15.27
N PHE A 82 -4.29 17.98 -15.33
CA PHE A 82 -3.50 17.04 -14.54
C PHE A 82 -2.06 16.96 -15.07
N THR A 83 -1.13 16.76 -14.16
CA THR A 83 0.31 16.61 -14.46
C THR A 83 0.79 15.19 -14.23
N ASP A 84 0.06 14.44 -13.39
CA ASP A 84 0.44 13.12 -12.92
C ASP A 84 -0.75 12.17 -12.95
N VAL A 85 -0.50 10.93 -13.37
CA VAL A 85 -1.48 9.86 -13.39
C VAL A 85 -0.95 8.70 -12.57
N VAL A 86 -1.73 8.28 -11.57
CA VAL A 86 -1.44 7.10 -10.77
C VAL A 86 -2.28 5.94 -11.27
N VAL A 87 -1.63 4.89 -11.76
CA VAL A 87 -2.28 3.72 -12.37
C VAL A 87 -2.24 2.57 -11.38
N ASP A 88 -3.40 2.07 -10.95
CA ASP A 88 -3.44 0.85 -10.14
C ASP A 88 -3.06 -0.36 -11.01
N VAL A 89 -1.86 -0.88 -10.76
CA VAL A 89 -1.28 -2.02 -11.51
C VAL A 89 -1.26 -3.30 -10.70
N ARG A 90 -1.76 -3.27 -9.46
CA ARG A 90 -1.95 -4.46 -8.64
C ARG A 90 -3.21 -4.26 -7.80
N PRO A 91 -4.41 -4.55 -8.36
CA PRO A 91 -5.67 -4.40 -7.65
C PRO A 91 -5.76 -5.30 -6.42
N THR A 92 -6.86 -5.18 -5.68
CA THR A 92 -7.10 -5.96 -4.46
C THR A 92 -7.10 -7.49 -4.64
N THR A 93 -7.23 -8.01 -5.87
CA THR A 93 -7.03 -9.44 -6.18
C THR A 93 -5.57 -9.88 -6.01
N GLY A 94 -4.62 -8.94 -6.01
CA GLY A 94 -3.19 -9.21 -5.83
C GLY A 94 -2.46 -9.69 -7.10
N ASP A 95 -3.19 -9.86 -8.20
CA ASP A 95 -2.64 -10.10 -9.54
C ASP A 95 -2.18 -8.77 -10.17
N VAL A 96 -1.36 -8.84 -11.22
CA VAL A 96 -0.63 -7.66 -11.73
C VAL A 96 -1.02 -7.25 -13.16
N LEU A 97 -0.91 -5.95 -13.43
CA LEU A 97 -1.09 -5.30 -14.74
C LEU A 97 0.23 -4.67 -15.24
N PHE A 98 1.35 -5.31 -14.90
CA PHE A 98 2.68 -5.01 -15.41
C PHE A 98 3.43 -6.33 -15.63
N ARG A 99 4.53 -6.31 -16.37
CA ARG A 99 5.37 -7.49 -16.62
C ARG A 99 6.26 -7.78 -15.42
N THR A 100 6.10 -8.98 -14.87
CA THR A 100 6.96 -9.53 -13.82
C THR A 100 6.82 -11.06 -13.83
N GLU A 101 7.85 -11.76 -13.37
CA GLU A 101 7.78 -13.21 -13.11
C GLU A 101 7.33 -13.51 -11.66
N ALA A 102 7.25 -12.49 -10.80
CA ALA A 102 6.94 -12.66 -9.39
C ALA A 102 5.45 -12.99 -9.15
N ALA A 103 4.53 -12.51 -9.99
CA ALA A 103 3.10 -12.65 -9.79
C ALA A 103 2.34 -12.95 -11.08
N ASP A 104 1.15 -13.54 -10.94
CA ASP A 104 0.29 -13.84 -12.09
C ASP A 104 -0.33 -12.54 -12.66
N PRO A 105 -0.45 -12.43 -13.99
CA PRO A 105 -1.13 -11.31 -14.61
C PRO A 105 -2.64 -11.37 -14.35
N VAL A 106 -3.27 -10.20 -14.24
CA VAL A 106 -4.73 -10.09 -14.18
C VAL A 106 -5.35 -10.66 -15.46
N ARG A 107 -6.21 -11.67 -15.31
CA ARG A 107 -6.98 -12.28 -16.41
C ARG A 107 -8.40 -11.73 -16.51
N TRP A 108 -8.97 -11.32 -15.38
CA TRP A 108 -10.27 -10.68 -15.32
C TRP A 108 -10.37 -9.83 -14.05
N LEU A 109 -11.27 -8.86 -14.06
CA LEU A 109 -11.68 -8.12 -12.86
C LEU A 109 -13.21 -8.02 -12.82
N GLY A 110 -13.75 -7.85 -11.63
CA GLY A 110 -15.14 -7.47 -11.46
C GLY A 110 -15.31 -5.96 -11.63
N ALA A 111 -16.27 -5.55 -12.46
CA ALA A 111 -16.59 -4.15 -12.69
C ALA A 111 -18.10 -3.89 -12.60
N TRP A 112 -18.48 -2.68 -12.20
CA TRP A 112 -19.89 -2.25 -12.19
C TRP A 112 -20.29 -1.76 -13.59
N LEU A 113 -21.11 -2.56 -14.27
CA LEU A 113 -21.68 -2.24 -15.57
C LEU A 113 -23.18 -1.92 -15.43
N PRO A 114 -23.87 -1.37 -16.45
CA PRO A 114 -25.30 -1.06 -16.36
C PRO A 114 -26.20 -2.24 -15.92
N GLY A 115 -25.73 -3.49 -16.12
CA GLY A 115 -26.40 -4.71 -15.68
C GLY A 115 -25.98 -5.25 -14.31
N GLY A 116 -25.19 -4.50 -13.53
CA GLY A 116 -24.69 -4.89 -12.21
C GLY A 116 -23.19 -5.22 -12.19
N PHE A 117 -22.74 -5.81 -11.07
CA PHE A 117 -21.35 -6.24 -10.91
C PHE A 117 -21.07 -7.50 -11.72
N GLN A 118 -20.18 -7.39 -12.71
CA GLN A 118 -19.95 -8.41 -13.72
C GLN A 118 -18.46 -8.65 -13.93
N ARG A 119 -18.13 -9.87 -14.35
CA ARG A 119 -16.77 -10.26 -14.73
C ARG A 119 -16.43 -9.68 -16.10
N VAL A 120 -15.31 -8.97 -16.17
CA VAL A 120 -14.72 -8.46 -17.41
C VAL A 120 -13.39 -9.15 -17.61
N GLU A 121 -13.25 -9.88 -18.70
CA GLU A 121 -12.01 -10.58 -19.04
C GLU A 121 -11.08 -9.67 -19.84
N ARG A 122 -9.79 -9.92 -19.70
CA ARG A 122 -8.74 -9.25 -20.47
C ARG A 122 -8.11 -10.24 -21.44
N THR A 123 -8.03 -9.84 -22.70
CA THR A 123 -7.49 -10.66 -23.79
C THR A 123 -6.15 -10.15 -24.31
N ALA A 124 -5.81 -8.89 -24.03
CA ALA A 124 -4.57 -8.26 -24.38
C ALA A 124 -3.36 -8.92 -23.70
N THR A 125 -2.31 -9.10 -24.49
CA THR A 125 -1.02 -9.65 -24.05
C THR A 125 0.07 -8.58 -23.93
N TRP A 126 -0.23 -7.35 -24.33
CA TRP A 126 0.67 -6.22 -24.17
C TRP A 126 0.76 -5.78 -22.71
N ASP A 127 1.87 -5.12 -22.38
CA ASP A 127 2.14 -4.61 -21.04
C ASP A 127 1.25 -3.40 -20.73
N TYR A 128 0.38 -3.54 -19.73
CA TYR A 128 -0.63 -2.54 -19.41
C TYR A 128 -0.02 -1.28 -18.83
N LEU A 129 0.87 -1.40 -17.84
CA LEU A 129 1.61 -0.25 -17.30
C LEU A 129 2.45 0.44 -18.38
N GLN A 130 3.15 -0.32 -19.23
CA GLN A 130 3.95 0.30 -20.30
C GLN A 130 3.09 1.13 -21.25
N ALA A 131 1.87 0.69 -21.57
CA ALA A 131 0.96 1.48 -22.41
C ALA A 131 0.65 2.84 -21.77
N PHE A 132 0.42 2.91 -20.45
CA PHE A 132 0.24 4.20 -19.78
C PHE A 132 1.50 5.07 -19.83
N ILE A 133 2.68 4.48 -19.62
CA ILE A 133 3.96 5.19 -19.68
C ILE A 133 4.20 5.78 -21.07
N ASP A 134 4.03 4.98 -22.12
CA ASP A 134 4.24 5.40 -23.51
C ASP A 134 3.31 6.56 -23.88
N GLU A 135 2.00 6.39 -23.67
CA GLU A 135 0.97 7.39 -24.01
C GLU A 135 1.07 8.64 -23.12
N GLY A 136 1.45 8.46 -21.85
CA GLY A 136 1.70 9.56 -20.91
C GLY A 136 2.87 10.43 -21.34
N ALA A 137 3.96 9.82 -21.83
CA ALA A 137 5.14 10.51 -22.30
C ALA A 137 4.84 11.41 -23.52
N GLU A 138 4.02 10.95 -24.47
CA GLU A 138 3.59 11.76 -25.62
C GLU A 138 2.83 13.03 -25.20
N LEU A 139 2.12 12.95 -24.07
CA LEU A 139 1.32 14.04 -23.51
C LEU A 139 2.04 14.83 -22.42
N GLY A 140 3.31 14.51 -22.12
CA GLY A 140 4.06 15.12 -21.02
C GLY A 140 3.41 14.93 -19.65
N LEU A 141 2.70 13.83 -19.44
CA LEU A 141 2.15 13.39 -18.15
C LEU A 141 3.14 12.46 -17.46
N ARG A 142 3.29 12.61 -16.14
CA ARG A 142 4.12 11.71 -15.34
C ARG A 142 3.28 10.54 -14.85
N ILE A 143 3.77 9.32 -15.08
CA ILE A 143 3.03 8.10 -14.78
C ILE A 143 3.62 7.45 -13.53
N HIS A 144 2.75 7.10 -12.59
CA HIS A 144 3.09 6.43 -11.34
C HIS A 144 2.34 5.11 -11.25
N ALA A 145 2.98 4.08 -10.71
CA ALA A 145 2.35 2.80 -10.47
C ALA A 145 1.82 2.75 -9.04
N ALA A 146 0.55 2.41 -8.84
CA ALA A 146 0.02 2.08 -7.55
C ALA A 146 -0.14 0.56 -7.40
N ILE A 147 0.19 0.06 -6.21
CA ILE A 147 -0.07 -1.33 -5.86
C ILE A 147 -0.84 -1.42 -4.56
N ASN A 148 -1.77 -2.37 -4.49
CA ASN A 148 -2.32 -2.86 -3.23
C ASN A 148 -1.29 -3.78 -2.59
N THR A 149 -0.50 -3.27 -1.66
CA THR A 149 0.76 -3.88 -1.23
C THR A 149 0.55 -5.24 -0.57
N PHE A 150 -0.25 -5.31 0.50
CA PHE A 150 -0.42 -6.55 1.28
C PHE A 150 -1.70 -7.32 0.97
N THR A 151 -2.34 -7.13 -0.19
CA THR A 151 -3.46 -7.99 -0.61
C THR A 151 -2.95 -9.22 -1.36
N GLY A 152 -3.42 -10.40 -0.98
CA GLY A 152 -3.08 -11.68 -1.62
C GLY A 152 -4.22 -12.30 -2.43
N GLY A 153 -5.43 -11.75 -2.31
CA GLY A 153 -6.63 -12.19 -3.02
C GLY A 153 -7.86 -11.38 -2.66
N ASN A 154 -8.91 -11.51 -3.47
CA ASN A 154 -10.23 -10.96 -3.20
C ASN A 154 -11.33 -11.98 -3.51
N ALA A 155 -12.22 -12.21 -2.55
CA ALA A 155 -13.41 -13.03 -2.69
C ALA A 155 -14.62 -12.17 -3.05
N THR A 156 -15.32 -12.50 -4.14
CA THR A 156 -16.46 -11.72 -4.63
C THR A 156 -17.65 -12.62 -4.99
N SER A 157 -18.81 -12.03 -5.24
CA SER A 157 -20.02 -12.75 -5.67
C SER A 157 -19.89 -13.41 -7.05
N ILE A 158 -18.87 -13.06 -7.83
CA ILE A 158 -18.62 -13.55 -9.19
C ILE A 158 -17.37 -14.44 -9.27
N GLY A 159 -16.76 -14.75 -8.13
CA GLY A 159 -15.59 -15.60 -8.03
C GLY A 159 -14.51 -15.03 -7.11
N ASP A 160 -13.65 -15.92 -6.67
CA ASP A 160 -12.46 -15.59 -5.88
C ASP A 160 -11.26 -15.52 -6.82
N GLU A 161 -10.40 -14.52 -6.63
CA GLU A 161 -9.19 -14.36 -7.43
C GLU A 161 -8.01 -13.92 -6.57
N GLY A 162 -6.83 -14.41 -6.92
CA GLY A 162 -5.57 -14.09 -6.26
C GLY A 162 -4.76 -15.31 -5.85
N VAL A 163 -3.46 -15.08 -5.59
CA VAL A 163 -2.48 -16.15 -5.36
C VAL A 163 -2.84 -17.04 -4.16
N VAL A 164 -3.51 -16.51 -3.14
CA VAL A 164 -3.90 -17.28 -1.94
C VAL A 164 -5.07 -18.23 -2.19
N PHE A 165 -5.85 -18.01 -3.25
CA PHE A 165 -6.90 -18.92 -3.70
C PHE A 165 -6.36 -19.98 -4.66
N ARG A 166 -5.37 -19.60 -5.49
CA ARG A 166 -4.75 -20.51 -6.48
C ARG A 166 -3.70 -21.44 -5.87
N ASP A 167 -3.01 -21.01 -4.81
CA ASP A 167 -1.96 -21.78 -4.15
C ASP A 167 -2.25 -21.97 -2.66
N ALA A 168 -2.68 -23.19 -2.31
CA ALA A 168 -3.00 -23.57 -0.95
C ALA A 168 -1.79 -23.49 0.01
N THR A 169 -0.55 -23.53 -0.50
CA THR A 169 0.65 -23.38 0.34
C THR A 169 0.82 -21.95 0.85
N LYS A 170 0.31 -20.96 0.11
CA LYS A 170 0.33 -19.54 0.50
C LYS A 170 -0.79 -19.17 1.46
N ARG A 171 -1.64 -20.13 1.85
CA ARG A 171 -2.62 -19.93 2.92
C ARG A 171 -1.98 -19.53 4.25
N GLY A 172 -0.74 -19.96 4.50
CA GLY A 172 0.04 -19.55 5.67
C GLY A 172 0.52 -18.11 5.62
N TRP A 173 0.53 -17.47 4.43
CA TRP A 173 0.99 -16.09 4.26
C TRP A 173 -0.03 -15.05 4.71
N THR A 174 -1.29 -15.45 4.87
CA THR A 174 -2.38 -14.53 5.19
C THR A 174 -2.48 -14.25 6.67
N THR A 175 -3.19 -13.17 7.01
CA THR A 175 -3.29 -12.74 8.40
C THR A 175 -4.22 -13.61 9.25
N ASP A 176 -3.87 -13.76 10.53
CA ASP A 176 -4.77 -14.31 11.55
C ASP A 176 -5.43 -13.20 12.34
N LEU A 177 -6.77 -13.22 12.39
CA LEU A 177 -7.60 -12.18 12.98
C LEU A 177 -8.05 -12.57 14.38
N ASN A 178 -7.93 -11.66 15.35
CA ASN A 178 -8.53 -11.82 16.67
C ASN A 178 -10.02 -11.41 16.63
N LEU A 179 -10.90 -12.40 16.51
CA LEU A 179 -12.35 -12.23 16.44
C LEU A 179 -13.01 -12.72 17.73
N GLU A 180 -14.31 -12.44 17.89
CA GLU A 180 -15.09 -12.87 19.07
C GLU A 180 -15.04 -14.38 19.32
N GLY A 181 -15.03 -15.19 18.25
CA GLY A 181 -14.90 -16.65 18.32
C GLY A 181 -13.47 -17.18 18.50
N GLY A 182 -12.49 -16.29 18.67
CA GLY A 182 -11.07 -16.61 18.77
C GLY A 182 -10.26 -16.26 17.51
N ILE A 183 -8.97 -16.54 17.58
CA ILE A 183 -8.03 -16.27 16.49
C ILE A 183 -8.39 -17.14 15.28
N THR A 184 -8.75 -16.48 14.18
CA THR A 184 -9.24 -17.11 12.96
C THR A 184 -8.47 -16.54 11.77
N ASN A 185 -7.89 -17.42 10.96
CA ASN A 185 -7.24 -16.98 9.73
C ASN A 185 -8.24 -16.36 8.75
N ILE A 186 -7.86 -15.24 8.12
CA ILE A 186 -8.69 -14.45 7.21
C ILE A 186 -9.30 -15.25 6.04
N MET A 187 -8.65 -16.33 5.60
CA MET A 187 -9.18 -17.22 4.56
C MET A 187 -10.46 -17.94 4.98
N ASN A 188 -10.68 -18.11 6.28
CA ASN A 188 -11.88 -18.75 6.84
C ASN A 188 -12.95 -17.73 7.27
N THR A 189 -12.87 -16.49 6.78
CA THR A 189 -13.78 -15.39 7.14
C THR A 189 -14.52 -14.85 5.92
N GLY A 190 -15.59 -14.09 6.15
CA GLY A 190 -16.34 -13.38 5.12
C GLY A 190 -15.70 -12.09 4.60
N GLN A 191 -14.51 -11.70 5.08
CA GLN A 191 -13.82 -10.52 4.54
C GLN A 191 -13.44 -10.76 3.08
N ALA A 192 -13.79 -9.83 2.19
CA ALA A 192 -13.54 -9.98 0.75
C ALA A 192 -12.04 -9.98 0.43
N ALA A 193 -11.33 -8.90 0.79
CA ALA A 193 -9.88 -8.81 0.61
C ALA A 193 -9.16 -9.74 1.59
N LYS A 194 -8.30 -10.60 1.08
CA LYS A 194 -7.47 -11.52 1.84
C LYS A 194 -6.08 -10.91 1.97
N PHE A 195 -5.85 -10.23 3.10
CA PHE A 195 -4.56 -9.62 3.39
C PHE A 195 -3.50 -10.67 3.75
N PHE A 196 -2.30 -10.46 3.22
CA PHE A 196 -1.07 -11.05 3.72
C PHE A 196 -0.74 -10.53 5.13
N ASN A 197 0.02 -11.31 5.87
CA ASN A 197 0.70 -10.87 7.09
C ASN A 197 1.99 -10.12 6.71
N PRO A 198 2.08 -8.79 6.94
CA PRO A 198 3.24 -7.97 6.56
C PRO A 198 4.54 -8.35 7.29
N VAL A 199 4.46 -9.08 8.40
CA VAL A 199 5.62 -9.48 9.22
C VAL A 199 6.36 -10.68 8.62
N ARG A 200 5.70 -11.44 7.73
CA ARG A 200 6.29 -12.64 7.13
C ARG A 200 7.36 -12.30 6.12
N GLU A 201 8.54 -12.87 6.30
CA GLU A 201 9.70 -12.64 5.43
C GLU A 201 9.43 -13.09 3.99
N GLU A 202 8.73 -14.20 3.78
CA GLU A 202 8.37 -14.69 2.45
C GLU A 202 7.42 -13.73 1.73
N VAL A 203 6.50 -13.10 2.47
CA VAL A 203 5.61 -12.05 1.95
C VAL A 203 6.41 -10.81 1.61
N GLN A 204 7.31 -10.37 2.50
CA GLN A 204 8.16 -9.21 2.24
C GLN A 204 9.02 -9.42 0.99
N GLN A 205 9.63 -10.59 0.83
CA GLN A 205 10.41 -10.96 -0.36
C GLN A 205 9.56 -10.96 -1.63
N TYR A 206 8.35 -11.52 -1.56
CA TYR A 206 7.39 -11.52 -2.67
C TYR A 206 7.01 -10.10 -3.12
N ILE A 207 6.71 -9.20 -2.18
CA ILE A 207 6.41 -7.80 -2.48
C ILE A 207 7.65 -7.06 -3.00
N CYS A 208 8.81 -7.25 -2.37
CA CYS A 208 10.05 -6.59 -2.80
C CYS A 208 10.47 -7.00 -4.21
N ALA A 209 10.22 -8.25 -4.62
CA ALA A 209 10.48 -8.69 -6.00
C ALA A 209 9.65 -7.89 -7.01
N MET A 210 8.35 -7.72 -6.75
CA MET A 210 7.46 -6.90 -7.59
C MET A 210 7.88 -5.43 -7.59
N LEU A 211 8.26 -4.86 -6.44
CA LEU A 211 8.73 -3.47 -6.35
C LEU A 211 10.04 -3.27 -7.12
N ALA A 212 10.95 -4.24 -7.09
CA ALA A 212 12.19 -4.20 -7.85
C ALA A 212 11.93 -4.25 -9.36
N ASP A 213 10.94 -5.01 -9.82
CA ASP A 213 10.54 -5.03 -11.23
C ASP A 213 9.90 -3.72 -11.66
N LEU A 214 8.99 -3.15 -10.85
CA LEU A 214 8.41 -1.83 -11.11
C LEU A 214 9.48 -0.73 -11.19
N ALA A 215 10.44 -0.73 -10.26
CA ALA A 215 11.52 0.24 -10.23
C ALA A 215 12.47 0.17 -11.45
N ARG A 216 12.39 -0.89 -12.25
CA ARG A 216 13.16 -1.04 -13.51
C ARG A 216 12.46 -0.47 -14.73
N TYR A 217 11.18 -0.10 -14.64
CA TYR A 217 10.47 0.52 -15.76
C TYR A 217 11.08 1.87 -16.08
N GLU A 218 11.60 2.02 -17.30
CA GLU A 218 12.01 3.31 -17.83
C GLU A 218 10.77 4.19 -18.05
N GLY A 219 10.81 5.44 -17.59
CA GLY A 219 9.70 6.39 -17.71
C GLY A 219 8.65 6.32 -16.60
N LEU A 220 8.77 5.39 -15.64
CA LEU A 220 7.94 5.38 -14.44
C LEU A 220 8.47 6.40 -13.43
N GLU A 221 7.63 7.36 -13.03
CA GLU A 221 8.01 8.47 -12.14
C GLU A 221 8.04 8.03 -10.66
N GLY A 222 7.15 7.12 -10.26
CA GLY A 222 7.01 6.74 -8.87
C GLY A 222 6.16 5.50 -8.63
N ILE A 223 6.27 4.97 -7.41
CA ILE A 223 5.51 3.82 -6.93
C ILE A 223 4.75 4.21 -5.67
N PHE A 224 3.43 4.03 -5.70
CA PHE A 224 2.51 4.30 -4.60
C PHE A 224 2.12 2.98 -3.92
N LEU A 225 2.37 2.91 -2.62
CA LEU A 225 2.02 1.77 -1.79
C LEU A 225 0.65 2.00 -1.14
N ASP A 226 -0.42 1.54 -1.79
CA ASP A 226 -1.72 1.43 -1.13
C ASP A 226 -1.73 0.16 -0.27
N ARG A 227 -2.56 0.13 0.78
CA ARG A 227 -2.70 -1.01 1.70
C ARG A 227 -1.34 -1.53 2.21
N GLY A 228 -0.36 -0.62 2.37
CA GLY A 228 0.96 -0.87 2.96
C GLY A 228 0.90 -0.99 4.48
N ARG A 229 -0.06 -1.78 4.99
CA ARG A 229 -0.39 -1.92 6.41
C ARG A 229 -0.96 -3.31 6.69
N PHE A 230 -1.13 -3.62 7.98
CA PHE A 230 -1.99 -4.71 8.43
C PHE A 230 -3.46 -4.51 7.98
N ASP A 231 -4.23 -5.59 7.88
CA ASP A 231 -5.65 -5.57 7.47
C ASP A 231 -6.49 -4.61 8.33
N GLY A 232 -6.26 -4.65 9.64
CA GLY A 232 -6.87 -3.73 10.59
C GLY A 232 -6.41 -3.98 12.03
N MET A 233 -7.14 -3.42 12.99
CA MET A 233 -6.80 -3.52 14.42
C MET A 233 -6.89 -4.95 14.97
N THR A 234 -7.66 -5.83 14.31
CA THR A 234 -7.79 -7.24 14.69
C THR A 234 -6.69 -8.11 14.08
N SER A 235 -5.73 -7.53 13.35
CA SER A 235 -4.60 -8.24 12.73
C SER A 235 -3.25 -7.68 13.20
N ASP A 236 -2.18 -8.45 13.27
CA ASP A 236 -2.06 -9.89 13.03
C ASP A 236 -1.79 -10.64 14.35
N PHE A 237 -2.62 -11.63 14.66
CA PHE A 237 -2.54 -12.42 15.90
C PHE A 237 -2.02 -13.84 15.68
N SER A 238 -1.34 -14.09 14.56
CA SER A 238 -0.73 -15.40 14.32
C SER A 238 0.42 -15.64 15.30
N ASP A 239 0.67 -16.91 15.60
CA ASP A 239 1.85 -17.31 16.39
C ASP A 239 3.18 -16.89 15.72
N TYR A 240 3.17 -16.65 14.40
CA TYR A 240 4.35 -16.12 13.71
C TYR A 240 4.60 -14.66 14.12
N THR A 241 3.60 -13.79 13.99
CA THR A 241 3.73 -12.37 14.35
C THR A 241 4.06 -12.19 15.82
N ARG A 242 3.39 -12.95 16.70
CA ARG A 242 3.67 -12.93 18.15
C ARG A 242 5.15 -13.17 18.45
N ARG A 243 5.73 -14.23 17.86
CA ARG A 243 7.14 -14.59 18.06
C ARG A 243 8.14 -13.62 17.44
N ARG A 244 7.75 -12.83 16.43
CA ARG A 244 8.62 -11.81 15.84
C ARG A 244 8.55 -10.47 16.60
N PHE A 245 7.49 -10.27 17.36
CA PHE A 245 7.26 -9.09 18.18
C PHE A 245 7.87 -9.21 19.59
N GLU A 246 7.75 -10.40 20.22
CA GLU A 246 8.34 -10.75 21.52
C GLU A 246 9.87 -10.94 21.43
#